data_AF-A0A965HKB2-F1
#
_entry.id   AF-A0A965HKB2-F1
#
_cell.length_a   1.000
_cell.length_b   1.000
_cell.length_c   1.000
_cell.angle_alpha   90.00
_cell.angle_beta   90.00
_cell.angle_gamma   90.00
#
_symmetry.space_group_name_H-M   'P 1'
#
loop_
_entity.id
_entity.type
_entity.pdbx_description
1 polymer ?
#
loop_
_entity_poly.entity_id
_entity_poly.type
_entity_poly.pdbx_seq_one_letter_code
_entity_poly.pdbx_strand_id
1 'polypeptide(L)'
;MISTVRLLTLCIGLSLFKVEASSWWQEHPDPATWMNERENLKSFLKEDLSKKKPSDINPDSIDADNFRIWQWLGYVRPDFSQDEFTAFRSLGEQSQLRRAFLENVRPEDDGTEAIRILLQIQMAHPECIQQLPCLAVAIALVFDQPFPKQWPHHQVAHKLVPTEKVDPVRRMHQMTELQVARRYLTDLRDFTVSELKFIVDHPLIDSELEWARKNVTASRSGYSKVFSSIRYDVPRYESNQLTWPYGPYLFSEIKSRGGICVDQAYFAAMTGKAKGLPTLYFSGQGDDGGHAWFGFMDSPGHWDTDCGRYESQNYPVGNAVDPQIWKPISDTELTFLAKSRERSASFQQAKLCTDLSRTVVREDAHRWLDAALAIQPEFLPAWYLQGELLEERKASPEVMRDFWSRFTKRFTTFADLRVVGQEKLLELAKARGDDLEVKSLS
;
A
#
# COMPACT_ATOMS: atom_id res chain seq x y z
N MET A 1 52.40 28.80 -49.93
CA MET A 1 51.10 29.49 -49.87
C MET A 1 50.02 28.48 -49.53
N ILE A 2 49.37 28.68 -48.37
CA ILE A 2 47.96 28.33 -48.04
C ILE A 2 47.63 26.81 -48.15
N SER A 3 47.71 26.01 -47.08
CA SER A 3 46.90 25.94 -45.84
C SER A 3 45.39 25.85 -46.10
N THR A 4 44.80 24.67 -45.92
CA THR A 4 43.36 24.53 -45.67
C THR A 4 43.13 23.43 -44.66
N VAL A 5 42.98 23.88 -43.42
CA VAL A 5 42.47 23.11 -42.28
C VAL A 5 41.02 22.73 -42.56
N ARG A 6 40.68 21.44 -42.50
CA ARG A 6 39.29 21.00 -42.28
C ARG A 6 39.14 20.64 -40.81
N LEU A 7 38.35 21.45 -40.10
CA LEU A 7 37.85 21.17 -38.76
C LEU A 7 37.15 19.80 -38.77
N LEU A 8 37.59 18.89 -37.91
CA LEU A 8 36.74 17.82 -37.39
C LEU A 8 35.82 18.45 -36.34
N THR A 9 34.55 18.64 -36.70
CA THR A 9 33.49 18.90 -35.73
C THR A 9 33.12 17.56 -35.11
N LEU A 10 33.49 17.38 -33.84
CA LEU A 10 33.10 16.25 -33.01
C LEU A 10 31.60 16.39 -32.71
N CYS A 11 30.74 15.78 -33.51
CA CYS A 11 29.35 15.55 -33.13
C CYS A 11 29.34 14.40 -32.13
N ILE A 12 29.35 14.73 -30.84
CA ILE A 12 28.90 13.82 -29.78
C ILE A 12 27.41 13.63 -30.01
N GLY A 13 27.07 12.62 -30.80
CA GLY A 13 25.69 12.24 -31.09
C GLY A 13 25.05 11.72 -29.82
N LEU A 14 23.96 12.36 -29.41
CA LEU A 14 22.95 11.82 -28.51
C LEU A 14 22.65 10.37 -28.89
N SER A 15 23.09 9.43 -28.04
CA SER A 15 22.61 8.06 -28.10
C SER A 15 21.11 8.08 -27.87
N LEU A 16 20.38 7.43 -28.75
CA LEU A 16 18.93 7.26 -28.72
C LEU A 16 18.55 6.47 -27.48
N PHE A 17 18.12 7.14 -26.41
CA PHE A 17 17.62 6.49 -25.21
C PHE A 17 16.26 5.82 -25.47
N LYS A 18 16.30 4.55 -25.89
CA LYS A 18 15.23 3.57 -25.66
C LYS A 18 15.91 2.33 -25.08
N VAL A 19 16.03 2.33 -23.76
CA VAL A 19 16.86 1.40 -23.01
C VAL A 19 15.93 0.65 -22.06
N GLU A 20 15.85 -0.68 -22.15
CA GLU A 20 15.19 -1.51 -21.13
C GLU A 20 15.94 -1.38 -19.79
N ALA A 21 15.29 -1.54 -18.64
CA ALA A 21 15.97 -1.39 -17.35
C ALA A 21 17.28 -2.16 -17.21
N SER A 22 17.34 -3.41 -17.68
CA SER A 22 18.56 -4.22 -17.69
C SER A 22 19.70 -3.55 -18.47
N SER A 23 19.38 -2.88 -19.59
CA SER A 23 20.36 -2.14 -20.39
C SER A 23 20.78 -0.80 -19.73
N TRP A 24 19.92 -0.14 -18.96
CA TRP A 24 20.28 1.14 -18.33
C TRP A 24 21.38 0.94 -17.27
N TRP A 25 21.23 -0.06 -16.40
CA TRP A 25 22.23 -0.36 -15.38
C TRP A 25 23.55 -0.90 -15.96
N GLN A 26 23.52 -1.47 -17.17
CA GLN A 26 24.72 -1.87 -17.90
C GLN A 26 25.47 -0.67 -18.48
N GLU A 27 24.75 0.32 -19.02
CA GLU A 27 25.32 1.55 -19.57
C GLU A 27 25.85 2.49 -18.47
N HIS A 28 25.24 2.44 -17.28
CA HIS A 28 25.58 3.31 -16.15
C HIS A 28 26.03 2.50 -14.92
N PRO A 29 27.17 1.78 -14.98
CA PRO A 29 27.59 0.87 -13.91
C PRO A 29 28.16 1.58 -12.68
N ASP A 30 28.60 2.83 -12.80
CA ASP A 30 29.32 3.58 -11.76
C ASP A 30 28.34 4.36 -10.85
N PRO A 31 28.19 3.98 -9.56
CA PRO A 31 27.33 4.67 -8.61
C PRO A 31 27.65 6.16 -8.42
N ALA A 32 28.91 6.57 -8.62
CA ALA A 32 29.31 7.97 -8.50
C ALA A 32 28.62 8.88 -9.53
N THR A 33 28.16 8.31 -10.65
CA THR A 33 27.51 9.05 -11.74
C THR A 33 25.99 9.10 -11.61
N TRP A 34 25.37 8.20 -10.83
CA TRP A 34 23.91 7.99 -10.83
C TRP A 34 23.09 9.23 -10.50
N MET A 35 23.57 10.11 -9.62
CA MET A 35 22.86 11.36 -9.30
C MET A 35 22.83 12.31 -10.50
N ASN A 36 23.92 12.39 -11.26
CA ASN A 36 23.96 13.17 -12.49
C ASN A 36 23.08 12.52 -13.57
N GLU A 37 23.14 11.19 -13.70
CA GLU A 37 22.33 10.46 -14.66
C GLU A 37 20.83 10.54 -14.38
N ARG A 38 20.45 10.64 -13.11
CA ARG A 38 19.06 10.90 -12.72
C ARG A 38 18.55 12.24 -13.28
N GLU A 39 19.35 13.30 -13.23
CA GLU A 39 18.95 14.60 -13.76
C GLU A 39 18.96 14.63 -15.30
N ASN A 40 19.89 13.91 -15.94
CA ASN A 40 19.86 13.68 -17.39
C ASN A 40 18.57 12.96 -17.81
N LEU A 41 18.24 11.85 -17.13
CA LEU A 41 17.06 11.04 -17.41
C LEU A 41 15.76 11.84 -17.19
N LYS A 42 15.71 12.68 -16.15
CA LYS A 42 14.59 13.60 -15.93
C LYS A 42 14.38 14.56 -17.10
N SER A 43 15.48 15.12 -17.61
CA SER A 43 15.46 16.09 -18.71
C SER A 43 15.01 15.42 -20.02
N PHE A 44 15.53 14.22 -20.29
CA PHE A 44 15.09 13.37 -21.39
C PHE A 44 13.59 13.05 -21.30
N LEU A 45 13.13 12.55 -20.15
CA LEU A 45 11.71 12.22 -19.93
C LEU A 45 10.82 13.46 -20.14
N LYS A 46 11.22 14.64 -19.64
CA LYS A 46 10.47 15.89 -19.87
C LYS A 46 10.34 16.20 -21.35
N GLU A 47 11.43 16.13 -22.11
CA GLU A 47 11.42 16.43 -23.54
C GLU A 47 10.58 15.41 -24.32
N ASP A 48 10.77 14.12 -24.07
CA ASP A 48 10.06 13.05 -24.77
C ASP A 48 8.56 13.06 -24.46
N LEU A 49 8.17 13.16 -23.19
CA LEU A 49 6.77 13.17 -22.75
C LEU A 49 6.01 14.42 -23.21
N SER A 50 6.70 15.55 -23.43
CA SER A 50 6.09 16.76 -23.98
C SER A 50 5.54 16.56 -25.40
N LYS A 51 6.07 15.57 -26.13
CA LYS A 51 5.68 15.24 -27.52
C LYS A 51 4.62 14.14 -27.59
N LYS A 52 4.28 13.51 -26.47
CA LYS A 52 3.38 12.34 -26.39
C LYS A 52 2.03 12.68 -25.78
N LYS A 53 1.01 11.88 -26.12
CA LYS A 53 -0.29 11.85 -25.45
C LYS A 53 -0.27 10.84 -24.30
N PRO A 54 -1.10 11.03 -23.25
CA PRO A 54 -1.24 10.02 -22.19
C PRO A 54 -1.60 8.63 -22.71
N SER A 55 -2.35 8.55 -23.82
CA SER A 55 -2.70 7.30 -24.50
C SER A 55 -1.52 6.58 -25.16
N ASP A 56 -0.40 7.26 -25.39
CA ASP A 56 0.77 6.71 -26.09
C ASP A 56 1.69 5.95 -25.14
N ILE A 57 1.42 6.00 -23.83
CA ILE A 57 2.25 5.40 -22.77
C ILE A 57 1.40 4.44 -21.98
N ASN A 58 1.93 3.25 -21.74
CA ASN A 58 1.33 2.24 -20.89
C ASN A 58 2.31 1.80 -19.79
N PRO A 59 1.83 1.15 -18.71
CA PRO A 59 2.67 0.76 -17.57
C PRO A 59 3.85 -0.15 -17.90
N ASP A 60 3.81 -0.85 -19.03
CA ASP A 60 4.83 -1.80 -19.47
C ASP A 60 5.72 -1.22 -20.58
N SER A 61 5.60 0.08 -20.90
CA SER A 61 6.41 0.73 -21.92
C SER A 61 7.80 1.09 -21.40
N ILE A 62 8.77 1.24 -22.32
CA ILE A 62 10.13 1.72 -22.01
C ILE A 62 10.10 3.09 -21.31
N ASP A 63 9.14 3.96 -21.67
CA ASP A 63 9.02 5.29 -21.05
C ASP A 63 8.58 5.19 -19.58
N ALA A 64 7.63 4.30 -19.30
CA ALA A 64 7.20 4.03 -17.93
C ALA A 64 8.36 3.41 -17.12
N ASP A 65 9.13 2.52 -17.75
CA ASP A 65 10.27 1.88 -17.11
C ASP A 65 11.39 2.86 -16.78
N ASN A 66 11.77 3.72 -17.73
CA ASN A 66 12.70 4.84 -17.53
C ASN A 66 12.22 5.80 -16.45
N PHE A 67 10.92 6.09 -16.41
CA PHE A 67 10.33 6.88 -15.33
C PHE A 67 10.49 6.20 -13.97
N ARG A 68 10.29 4.88 -13.87
CA ARG A 68 10.52 4.13 -12.62
C ARG A 68 12.00 4.09 -12.24
N ILE A 69 12.93 4.00 -13.18
CA ILE A 69 14.38 4.11 -12.91
C ILE A 69 14.70 5.49 -12.33
N TRP A 70 14.20 6.56 -12.96
CA TRP A 70 14.38 7.93 -12.48
C TRP A 70 13.89 8.11 -11.03
N GLN A 71 12.71 7.55 -10.71
CA GLN A 71 12.18 7.55 -9.35
C GLN A 71 13.06 6.74 -8.39
N TRP A 72 13.47 5.52 -8.79
CA TRP A 72 14.32 4.64 -7.99
C TRP A 72 15.64 5.30 -7.60
N LEU A 73 16.31 5.94 -8.56
CA LEU A 73 17.54 6.70 -8.31
C LEU A 73 17.35 7.83 -7.28
N GLY A 74 16.12 8.28 -7.02
CA GLY A 74 15.83 9.23 -5.94
C GLY A 74 16.10 8.69 -4.53
N TYR A 75 16.25 7.37 -4.38
CA TYR A 75 16.56 6.70 -3.12
C TYR A 75 18.04 6.35 -2.95
N VAL A 76 18.91 6.65 -3.94
CA VAL A 76 20.35 6.46 -3.76
C VAL A 76 20.85 7.41 -2.67
N ARG A 77 21.75 6.91 -1.82
CA ARG A 77 22.33 7.70 -0.74
C ARG A 77 23.86 7.76 -0.87
N PRO A 78 24.48 8.90 -0.57
CA PRO A 78 25.93 9.05 -0.69
C PRO A 78 26.71 8.26 0.36
N ASP A 79 26.07 7.86 1.46
CA ASP A 79 26.63 7.11 2.58
C ASP A 79 26.49 5.58 2.45
N PHE A 80 25.97 5.07 1.33
CA PHE A 80 25.96 3.64 1.06
C PHE A 80 27.39 3.07 1.01
N SER A 81 27.55 1.91 1.61
CA SER A 81 28.72 1.06 1.42
C SER A 81 28.76 0.47 0.01
N GLN A 82 29.91 -0.08 -0.38
CA GLN A 82 30.07 -0.72 -1.69
C GLN A 82 29.09 -1.89 -1.91
N ASP A 83 28.81 -2.66 -0.85
CA ASP A 83 27.86 -3.77 -0.89
C ASP A 83 26.42 -3.24 -1.02
N GLU A 84 26.08 -2.14 -0.34
CA GLU A 84 24.78 -1.50 -0.47
C GLU A 84 24.57 -0.89 -1.86
N PHE A 85 25.58 -0.29 -2.48
CA PHE A 85 25.48 0.14 -3.89
C PHE A 85 25.21 -1.04 -4.83
N THR A 86 25.90 -2.17 -4.60
CA THR A 86 25.71 -3.39 -5.40
C THR A 86 24.29 -3.96 -5.21
N ALA A 87 23.81 -4.00 -3.96
CA ALA A 87 22.46 -4.44 -3.63
C ALA A 87 21.39 -3.49 -4.20
N PHE A 88 21.59 -2.18 -4.09
CA PHE A 88 20.69 -1.15 -4.60
C PHE A 88 20.53 -1.25 -6.12
N ARG A 89 21.64 -1.45 -6.84
CA ARG A 89 21.62 -1.75 -8.27
C ARG A 89 20.87 -3.05 -8.57
N SER A 90 21.17 -4.14 -7.85
CA SER A 90 20.53 -5.44 -8.09
C SER A 90 19.02 -5.41 -7.87
N LEU A 91 18.54 -4.65 -6.88
CA LEU A 91 17.12 -4.35 -6.68
C LEU A 91 16.57 -3.47 -7.80
N GLY A 92 17.35 -2.45 -8.17
CA GLY A 92 17.03 -1.52 -9.25
C GLY A 92 16.97 -2.17 -10.63
N GLU A 93 17.63 -3.29 -10.88
CA GLU A 93 17.55 -4.07 -12.14
C GLU A 93 16.25 -4.90 -12.20
N GLN A 94 15.66 -5.26 -11.07
CA GLN A 94 14.44 -6.04 -10.98
C GLN A 94 13.20 -5.17 -11.19
N SER A 95 12.71 -5.11 -12.44
CA SER A 95 11.55 -4.28 -12.83
C SER A 95 10.31 -4.52 -11.97
N GLN A 96 9.99 -5.78 -11.67
CA GLN A 96 8.86 -6.13 -10.82
C GLN A 96 8.98 -5.55 -9.41
N LEU A 97 10.14 -5.69 -8.76
CA LEU A 97 10.38 -5.15 -7.42
C LEU A 97 10.36 -3.62 -7.42
N ARG A 98 11.10 -3.00 -8.35
CA ARG A 98 11.17 -1.54 -8.49
C ARG A 98 9.78 -0.95 -8.66
N ARG A 99 8.97 -1.52 -9.54
CA ARG A 99 7.58 -1.11 -9.75
C ARG A 99 6.72 -1.35 -8.51
N ALA A 100 6.80 -2.54 -7.91
CA ALA A 100 6.06 -2.86 -6.69
C ALA A 100 6.34 -1.86 -5.56
N PHE A 101 7.61 -1.48 -5.33
CA PHE A 101 7.97 -0.49 -4.33
C PHE A 101 7.45 0.91 -4.66
N LEU A 102 7.78 1.43 -5.85
CA LEU A 102 7.46 2.80 -6.24
C LEU A 102 5.95 3.04 -6.41
N GLU A 103 5.19 1.99 -6.70
CA GLU A 103 3.74 2.07 -6.82
C GLU A 103 3.04 2.02 -5.45
N ASN A 104 3.67 1.47 -4.41
CA ASN A 104 3.03 1.26 -3.12
C ASN A 104 3.57 2.14 -1.99
N VAL A 105 4.75 2.75 -2.13
CA VAL A 105 5.26 3.72 -1.16
C VAL A 105 4.34 4.95 -1.08
N ARG A 106 3.98 5.34 0.13
CA ARG A 106 3.09 6.46 0.46
C ARG A 106 3.89 7.61 1.11
N PRO A 107 3.36 8.84 1.10
CA PRO A 107 4.01 9.97 1.79
C PRO A 107 4.22 9.77 3.29
N GLU A 108 3.40 8.92 3.92
CA GLU A 108 3.52 8.54 5.33
C GLU A 108 4.67 7.59 5.64
N ASP A 109 5.16 6.86 4.66
CA ASP A 109 6.18 5.82 4.87
C ASP A 109 7.56 6.45 5.11
N ASP A 110 8.39 5.81 5.92
CA ASP A 110 9.82 6.07 5.95
C ASP A 110 10.47 5.32 4.78
N GLY A 111 10.44 5.95 3.61
CA GLY A 111 11.04 5.38 2.40
C GLY A 111 12.56 5.13 2.52
N THR A 112 13.26 5.81 3.43
CA THR A 112 14.70 5.53 3.66
C THR A 112 14.85 4.23 4.41
N GLU A 113 14.07 4.03 5.47
CA GLU A 113 14.05 2.79 6.24
C GLU A 113 13.57 1.60 5.40
N ALA A 114 12.54 1.78 4.58
CA ALA A 114 12.05 0.74 3.69
C ALA A 114 13.13 0.28 2.69
N ILE A 115 13.89 1.22 2.10
CA ILE A 115 15.03 0.88 1.23
C ILE A 115 16.13 0.17 2.04
N ARG A 116 16.44 0.63 3.25
CA ARG A 116 17.41 -0.03 4.14
C ARG A 116 17.02 -1.49 4.40
N ILE A 117 15.75 -1.76 4.66
CA ILE A 117 15.23 -3.12 4.84
C ILE A 117 15.41 -3.96 3.57
N LEU A 118 15.04 -3.42 2.40
CA LEU A 118 15.22 -4.13 1.12
C LEU A 118 16.69 -4.44 0.84
N LEU A 119 17.61 -3.52 1.12
CA LEU A 119 19.06 -3.74 0.97
C LEU A 119 19.54 -4.87 1.89
N GLN A 120 19.12 -4.88 3.15
CA GLN A 120 19.47 -5.94 4.09
C GLN A 120 18.98 -7.31 3.64
N ILE A 121 17.74 -7.39 3.13
CA ILE A 121 17.20 -8.63 2.58
C ILE A 121 18.01 -9.04 1.34
N GLN A 122 18.29 -8.12 0.41
CA GLN A 122 19.05 -8.40 -0.82
C GLN A 122 20.46 -8.90 -0.54
N MET A 123 21.13 -8.34 0.47
CA MET A 123 22.49 -8.73 0.85
C MET A 123 22.54 -10.09 1.55
N ALA A 124 21.53 -10.42 2.36
CA ALA A 124 21.49 -11.67 3.10
C ALA A 124 20.90 -12.84 2.29
N HIS A 125 19.82 -12.59 1.55
CA HIS A 125 18.96 -13.58 0.92
C HIS A 125 18.42 -13.10 -0.44
N PRO A 126 19.28 -12.84 -1.44
CA PRO A 126 18.87 -12.35 -2.75
C PRO A 126 17.87 -13.27 -3.46
N GLU A 127 17.96 -14.59 -3.24
CA GLU A 127 17.05 -15.60 -3.78
C GLU A 127 15.60 -15.42 -3.29
N CYS A 128 15.42 -14.96 -2.05
CA CYS A 128 14.09 -14.71 -1.49
C CYS A 128 13.40 -13.57 -2.24
N ILE A 129 14.14 -12.51 -2.59
CA ILE A 129 13.62 -11.38 -3.37
C ILE A 129 13.26 -11.80 -4.78
N GLN A 130 14.12 -12.59 -5.44
CA GLN A 130 13.83 -13.12 -6.78
C GLN A 130 12.55 -13.96 -6.80
N GLN A 131 12.28 -14.72 -5.74
CA GLN A 131 11.11 -15.57 -5.65
C GLN A 131 9.84 -14.82 -5.27
N LEU A 132 9.94 -13.84 -4.37
CA LEU A 132 8.81 -13.15 -3.75
C LEU A 132 9.04 -11.62 -3.67
N PRO A 133 9.19 -10.92 -4.80
CA PRO A 133 9.55 -9.50 -4.78
C PRO A 133 8.46 -8.62 -4.13
N CYS A 134 7.19 -8.92 -4.37
CA CYS A 134 6.07 -8.20 -3.74
C CYS A 134 6.03 -8.40 -2.21
N LEU A 135 6.44 -9.58 -1.71
CA LEU A 135 6.51 -9.84 -0.27
C LEU A 135 7.64 -9.03 0.37
N ALA A 136 8.81 -8.98 -0.27
CA ALA A 136 9.92 -8.16 0.22
C ALA A 136 9.52 -6.69 0.35
N VAL A 137 8.80 -6.15 -0.64
CA VAL A 137 8.25 -4.79 -0.60
C VAL A 137 7.22 -4.62 0.51
N ALA A 138 6.27 -5.55 0.67
CA ALA A 138 5.27 -5.48 1.75
C ALA A 138 5.92 -5.51 3.14
N ILE A 139 6.94 -6.35 3.35
CA ILE A 139 7.73 -6.41 4.59
C ILE A 139 8.44 -5.06 4.83
N ALA A 140 9.07 -4.50 3.80
CA ALA A 140 9.78 -3.23 3.91
C ALA A 140 8.85 -2.06 4.26
N LEU A 141 7.67 -1.98 3.63
CA LEU A 141 6.70 -0.90 3.86
C LEU A 141 5.88 -1.04 5.14
N VAL A 142 5.77 -2.24 5.73
CA VAL A 142 5.04 -2.41 7.01
C VAL A 142 5.97 -2.24 8.21
N PHE A 143 7.26 -2.56 8.05
CA PHE A 143 8.26 -2.51 9.13
C PHE A 143 9.20 -1.30 9.04
N ASP A 144 8.93 -0.36 8.16
CA ASP A 144 9.60 0.94 8.13
C ASP A 144 9.28 1.80 9.36
N GLN A 145 8.25 1.43 10.11
CA GLN A 145 7.81 2.09 11.33
C GLN A 145 7.40 1.10 12.43
N PRO A 146 7.41 1.52 13.72
CA PRO A 146 7.05 0.64 14.82
C PRO A 146 5.56 0.33 14.87
N PHE A 147 5.22 -0.85 15.38
CA PHE A 147 3.84 -1.23 15.69
C PHE A 147 3.19 -0.27 16.70
N PRO A 148 1.87 -0.01 16.61
CA PRO A 148 1.14 0.80 17.57
C PRO A 148 1.22 0.23 18.99
N LYS A 149 1.34 1.11 20.00
CA LYS A 149 1.37 0.72 21.42
C LYS A 149 0.13 -0.04 21.91
N GLN A 150 -0.99 0.12 21.20
CA GLN A 150 -2.27 -0.50 21.53
C GLN A 150 -2.52 -1.79 20.74
N TRP A 151 -1.57 -2.23 19.91
CA TRP A 151 -1.66 -3.52 19.23
C TRP A 151 -1.69 -4.66 20.28
N PRO A 152 -2.52 -5.71 20.10
CA PRO A 152 -3.45 -5.90 18.99
C PRO A 152 -4.81 -5.20 19.20
N HIS A 153 -5.23 -5.01 20.45
CA HIS A 153 -6.45 -4.29 20.84
C HIS A 153 -6.40 -3.92 22.34
N HIS A 154 -7.25 -2.97 22.77
CA HIS A 154 -7.23 -2.45 24.14
C HIS A 154 -7.76 -3.41 25.22
N GLN A 155 -8.40 -4.52 24.84
CA GLN A 155 -8.99 -5.51 25.76
C GLN A 155 -8.01 -6.62 26.18
N VAL A 156 -6.71 -6.47 25.92
CA VAL A 156 -5.65 -7.33 26.45
C VAL A 156 -4.48 -6.47 26.92
N ALA A 157 -3.90 -6.82 28.08
CA ALA A 157 -2.68 -6.15 28.52
C ALA A 157 -1.51 -6.53 27.59
N HIS A 158 -0.82 -5.55 27.02
CA HIS A 158 0.26 -5.74 26.04
C HIS A 158 1.32 -6.78 26.48
N LYS A 159 1.68 -6.80 27.77
CA LYS A 159 2.66 -7.76 28.34
C LYS A 159 2.23 -9.22 28.29
N LEU A 160 0.95 -9.51 28.07
CA LEU A 160 0.41 -10.86 27.97
C LEU A 160 0.44 -11.38 26.54
N VAL A 161 0.63 -10.50 25.55
CA VAL A 161 0.62 -10.86 24.14
C VAL A 161 2.02 -11.40 23.76
N PRO A 162 2.11 -12.58 23.12
CA PRO A 162 3.37 -13.26 22.82
C PRO A 162 4.07 -12.60 21.61
N THR A 163 4.68 -11.44 21.85
CA THR A 163 5.34 -10.63 20.82
C THR A 163 6.86 -10.66 20.95
N GLU A 164 7.55 -10.49 19.83
CA GLU A 164 8.99 -10.25 19.76
C GLU A 164 9.30 -9.07 18.84
N LYS A 165 10.52 -8.53 18.97
CA LYS A 165 11.01 -7.55 18.00
C LYS A 165 11.12 -8.22 16.64
N VAL A 166 10.42 -7.67 15.65
CA VAL A 166 10.45 -8.20 14.28
C VAL A 166 11.81 -7.91 13.64
N ASP A 167 12.41 -8.96 13.07
CA ASP A 167 13.55 -8.88 12.15
C ASP A 167 13.03 -9.10 10.73
N PRO A 168 13.00 -8.05 9.87
CA PRO A 168 12.50 -8.14 8.50
C PRO A 168 13.24 -9.16 7.62
N VAL A 169 14.56 -9.33 7.81
CA VAL A 169 15.38 -10.26 7.03
C VAL A 169 15.01 -11.69 7.39
N ARG A 170 14.96 -12.00 8.69
CA ARG A 170 14.51 -13.31 9.18
C ARG A 170 13.07 -13.60 8.76
N ARG A 171 12.17 -12.61 8.86
CA ARG A 171 10.76 -12.75 8.44
C ARG A 171 10.66 -13.12 6.95
N MET A 172 11.40 -12.42 6.09
CA MET A 172 11.42 -12.70 4.65
C MET A 172 11.90 -14.12 4.35
N HIS A 173 13.02 -14.54 4.95
CA HIS A 173 13.57 -15.89 4.77
C HIS A 173 12.55 -16.96 5.19
N GLN A 174 12.01 -16.85 6.40
CA GLN A 174 11.06 -17.84 6.94
C GLN A 174 9.80 -17.94 6.09
N MET A 175 9.23 -16.82 5.66
CA MET A 175 8.04 -16.83 4.80
C MET A 175 8.35 -17.45 3.43
N THR A 176 9.55 -17.24 2.90
CA THR A 176 10.00 -17.87 1.65
C THR A 176 10.13 -19.40 1.81
N GLU A 177 10.74 -19.88 2.90
CA GLU A 177 10.82 -21.31 3.20
C GLU A 177 9.44 -21.95 3.33
N LEU A 178 8.51 -21.28 4.02
CA LEU A 178 7.13 -21.76 4.18
C LEU A 178 6.39 -21.81 2.83
N GLN A 179 6.60 -20.82 1.96
CA GLN A 179 6.06 -20.80 0.60
C GLN A 179 6.62 -21.94 -0.25
N VAL A 180 7.94 -22.15 -0.26
CA VAL A 180 8.61 -23.24 -1.00
C VAL A 180 8.11 -24.60 -0.52
N ALA A 181 7.99 -24.78 0.79
CA ALA A 181 7.48 -25.99 1.41
C ALA A 181 5.94 -26.14 1.32
N ARG A 182 5.24 -25.20 0.64
CA ARG A 182 3.77 -25.19 0.46
C ARG A 182 3.01 -25.32 1.78
N ARG A 183 3.49 -24.61 2.81
CA ARG A 183 2.89 -24.61 4.15
C ARG A 183 1.78 -23.57 4.35
N TYR A 184 1.49 -22.77 3.31
CA TYR A 184 0.39 -21.81 3.28
C TYR A 184 -0.84 -22.38 2.56
N LEU A 185 -2.01 -21.80 2.84
CA LEU A 185 -3.28 -22.11 2.16
C LEU A 185 -3.38 -21.47 0.76
N THR A 186 -2.42 -20.62 0.43
CA THR A 186 -2.37 -19.75 -0.75
C THR A 186 -0.95 -19.71 -1.28
N ASP A 187 -0.83 -19.33 -2.55
CA ASP A 187 0.45 -18.98 -3.13
C ASP A 187 0.69 -17.48 -2.91
N LEU A 188 1.72 -17.12 -2.16
CA LEU A 188 2.02 -15.72 -1.87
C LEU A 188 2.34 -14.89 -3.12
N ARG A 189 2.70 -15.54 -4.24
CA ARG A 189 2.98 -14.88 -5.53
C ARG A 189 1.73 -14.34 -6.21
N ASP A 190 0.55 -14.82 -5.82
CA ASP A 190 -0.72 -14.38 -6.42
C ASP A 190 -1.20 -13.02 -5.87
N PHE A 191 -0.59 -12.53 -4.78
CA PHE A 191 -0.99 -11.32 -4.07
C PHE A 191 -0.16 -10.10 -4.45
N THR A 192 -0.81 -8.93 -4.45
CA THR A 192 -0.15 -7.64 -4.61
C THR A 192 0.47 -7.18 -3.28
N VAL A 193 1.33 -6.16 -3.31
CA VAL A 193 1.88 -5.53 -2.10
C VAL A 193 0.77 -5.07 -1.15
N SER A 194 -0.25 -4.39 -1.68
CA SER A 194 -1.43 -3.91 -0.93
C SER A 194 -2.22 -5.02 -0.23
N GLU A 195 -2.09 -6.27 -0.65
CA GLU A 195 -2.76 -7.41 -0.02
C GLU A 195 -1.81 -8.15 0.94
N LEU A 196 -0.54 -8.31 0.54
CA LEU A 196 0.50 -8.96 1.35
C LEU A 196 0.76 -8.20 2.66
N LYS A 197 0.53 -6.88 2.70
CA LYS A 197 0.65 -6.10 3.95
C LYS A 197 -0.28 -6.61 5.06
N PHE A 198 -1.42 -7.23 4.72
CA PHE A 198 -2.38 -7.82 5.67
C PHE A 198 -2.02 -9.25 6.09
N ILE A 199 -0.88 -9.78 5.64
CA ILE A 199 -0.28 -11.04 6.11
C ILE A 199 0.86 -10.74 7.08
N VAL A 200 1.73 -9.78 6.76
CA VAL A 200 3.00 -9.58 7.46
C VAL A 200 2.88 -8.79 8.76
N ASP A 201 1.77 -8.08 8.94
CA ASP A 201 1.52 -7.08 9.98
C ASP A 201 1.21 -7.66 11.37
N HIS A 202 2.15 -8.44 11.89
CA HIS A 202 2.13 -8.90 13.26
C HIS A 202 3.55 -9.04 13.85
N PRO A 203 3.71 -8.77 15.17
CA PRO A 203 4.95 -9.00 15.91
C PRO A 203 4.96 -10.34 16.67
N LEU A 204 4.05 -11.27 16.35
CA LEU A 204 3.94 -12.56 17.04
C LEU A 204 5.21 -13.43 16.91
N ILE A 205 5.52 -14.13 18.01
CA ILE A 205 6.61 -15.11 18.07
C ILE A 205 6.35 -16.32 17.17
N ASP A 206 7.42 -16.94 16.67
CA ASP A 206 7.33 -18.09 15.76
C ASP A 206 6.56 -19.29 16.31
N SER A 207 6.64 -19.55 17.62
CA SER A 207 5.95 -20.70 18.23
C SER A 207 4.43 -20.59 18.12
N GLU A 208 3.88 -19.37 18.19
CA GLU A 208 2.44 -19.12 18.01
C GLU A 208 2.02 -19.33 16.56
N LEU A 209 2.81 -18.83 15.61
CA LEU A 209 2.53 -19.01 14.18
C LEU A 209 2.60 -20.49 13.78
N GLU A 210 3.57 -21.22 14.33
CA GLU A 210 3.70 -22.66 14.09
C GLU A 210 2.58 -23.45 14.75
N TRP A 211 2.16 -23.05 15.96
CA TRP A 211 0.98 -23.62 16.60
C TRP A 211 -0.26 -23.42 15.73
N ALA A 212 -0.48 -22.22 15.19
CA ALA A 212 -1.61 -21.91 14.33
C ALA A 212 -1.64 -22.77 13.07
N ARG A 213 -0.51 -22.89 12.37
CA ARG A 213 -0.38 -23.75 11.17
C ARG A 213 -0.73 -25.21 11.46
N LYS A 214 -0.35 -25.73 12.64
CA LYS A 214 -0.61 -27.12 13.07
C LYS A 214 -2.05 -27.36 13.55
N ASN A 215 -2.63 -26.42 14.28
CA ASN A 215 -3.85 -26.65 15.07
C ASN A 215 -5.13 -26.04 14.48
N VAL A 216 -5.00 -25.17 13.48
CA VAL A 216 -6.13 -24.61 12.73
C VAL A 216 -6.21 -25.32 11.38
N THR A 217 -7.19 -26.21 11.25
CA THR A 217 -7.35 -27.11 10.09
C THR A 217 -8.35 -26.62 9.04
N ALA A 218 -8.92 -25.42 9.24
CA ALA A 218 -9.86 -24.83 8.29
C ALA A 218 -9.22 -24.69 6.90
N SER A 219 -9.99 -25.05 5.87
CA SER A 219 -9.63 -24.75 4.48
C SER A 219 -9.79 -23.26 4.19
N ARG A 220 -9.21 -22.82 3.09
CA ARG A 220 -9.34 -21.43 2.60
C ARG A 220 -10.80 -20.99 2.42
N SER A 221 -11.62 -21.79 1.75
CA SER A 221 -13.05 -21.47 1.54
C SER A 221 -13.91 -21.60 2.81
N GLY A 222 -13.44 -22.36 3.80
CA GLY A 222 -14.14 -22.54 5.07
C GLY A 222 -13.63 -21.63 6.19
N TYR A 223 -12.76 -20.66 5.87
CA TYR A 223 -11.99 -19.95 6.89
C TYR A 223 -12.85 -19.05 7.78
N SER A 224 -13.97 -18.53 7.28
CA SER A 224 -14.97 -17.78 8.05
C SER A 224 -15.39 -18.49 9.35
N LYS A 225 -15.43 -19.84 9.34
CA LYS A 225 -15.83 -20.67 10.49
C LYS A 225 -14.83 -20.67 11.64
N VAL A 226 -13.60 -20.19 11.43
CA VAL A 226 -12.57 -20.12 12.48
C VAL A 226 -13.00 -19.20 13.62
N PHE A 227 -13.68 -18.10 13.33
CA PHE A 227 -14.23 -17.20 14.35
C PHE A 227 -15.16 -17.94 15.33
N SER A 228 -16.16 -18.64 14.79
CA SER A 228 -17.12 -19.42 15.58
C SER A 228 -16.55 -20.70 16.19
N SER A 229 -15.32 -21.09 15.82
CA SER A 229 -14.66 -22.28 16.39
C SER A 229 -14.17 -22.05 17.82
N ILE A 230 -14.03 -20.78 18.22
CA ILE A 230 -13.72 -20.38 19.59
C ILE A 230 -15.04 -20.23 20.34
N ARG A 231 -15.20 -20.98 21.44
CA ARG A 231 -16.40 -20.92 22.28
C ARG A 231 -16.56 -19.52 22.86
N TYR A 232 -17.76 -18.94 22.71
CA TYR A 232 -18.07 -17.65 23.32
C TYR A 232 -18.11 -17.75 24.84
N ASP A 233 -17.38 -16.86 25.52
CA ASP A 233 -17.31 -16.80 26.98
C ASP A 233 -18.44 -15.94 27.56
N VAL A 234 -19.64 -16.54 27.62
CA VAL A 234 -20.85 -15.89 28.15
C VAL A 234 -20.65 -15.38 29.58
N PRO A 235 -20.10 -16.16 30.54
CA PRO A 235 -19.88 -15.67 31.90
C PRO A 235 -18.97 -14.43 31.96
N ARG A 236 -17.91 -14.38 31.14
CA ARG A 236 -17.03 -13.20 31.04
C ARG A 236 -17.78 -11.98 30.50
N TYR A 237 -18.62 -12.17 29.48
CA TYR A 237 -19.43 -11.09 28.91
C TYR A 237 -20.47 -10.56 29.91
N GLU A 238 -21.26 -11.45 30.54
CA GLU A 238 -22.32 -11.08 31.49
C GLU A 238 -21.78 -10.40 32.75
N SER A 239 -20.56 -10.76 33.17
CA SER A 239 -19.87 -10.11 34.29
C SER A 239 -19.15 -8.79 33.91
N ASN A 240 -19.28 -8.33 32.67
CA ASN A 240 -18.59 -7.16 32.12
C ASN A 240 -17.05 -7.23 32.27
N GLN A 241 -16.49 -8.45 32.29
CA GLN A 241 -15.04 -8.67 32.36
C GLN A 241 -14.44 -8.57 30.96
N LEU A 242 -14.43 -7.36 30.41
CA LEU A 242 -14.04 -7.12 29.02
C LEU A 242 -12.55 -7.35 28.73
N THR A 243 -11.68 -7.17 29.72
CA THR A 243 -10.24 -7.42 29.57
C THR A 243 -9.90 -8.89 29.78
N TRP A 244 -9.03 -9.46 28.91
CA TRP A 244 -8.57 -10.85 28.99
C TRP A 244 -8.05 -11.23 30.40
N PRO A 245 -8.69 -12.18 31.11
CA PRO A 245 -8.38 -12.46 32.51
C PRO A 245 -7.51 -13.72 32.73
N TYR A 246 -7.24 -14.51 31.68
CA TYR A 246 -6.68 -15.86 31.83
C TYR A 246 -5.14 -15.94 31.79
N GLY A 247 -4.43 -14.82 31.91
CA GLY A 247 -2.97 -14.78 31.87
C GLY A 247 -2.45 -14.64 30.43
N PRO A 248 -1.38 -15.36 30.03
CA PRO A 248 -0.81 -15.24 28.69
C PRO A 248 -1.86 -15.37 27.58
N TYR A 249 -1.80 -14.46 26.59
CA TYR A 249 -2.76 -14.36 25.50
C TYR A 249 -2.30 -15.20 24.29
N LEU A 250 -2.18 -16.51 24.51
CA LEU A 250 -1.73 -17.49 23.54
C LEU A 250 -2.92 -18.05 22.76
N PHE A 251 -2.73 -18.45 21.51
CA PHE A 251 -3.75 -19.10 20.71
C PHE A 251 -4.28 -20.39 21.37
N SER A 252 -3.41 -21.16 22.03
CA SER A 252 -3.82 -22.35 22.78
C SER A 252 -4.74 -22.02 23.96
N GLU A 253 -4.51 -20.90 24.64
CA GLU A 253 -5.34 -20.44 25.74
C GLU A 253 -6.69 -19.92 25.22
N ILE A 254 -6.70 -19.11 24.16
CA ILE A 254 -7.95 -18.64 23.53
C ILE A 254 -8.80 -19.83 23.06
N LYS A 255 -8.17 -20.84 22.41
CA LYS A 255 -8.87 -22.05 21.95
C LYS A 255 -9.45 -22.90 23.09
N SER A 256 -8.74 -23.01 24.21
CA SER A 256 -9.17 -23.88 25.32
C SER A 256 -10.14 -23.20 26.29
N ARG A 257 -9.92 -21.92 26.60
CA ARG A 257 -10.76 -21.14 27.52
C ARG A 257 -12.03 -20.64 26.82
N GLY A 258 -11.92 -20.33 25.53
CA GLY A 258 -12.89 -19.50 24.83
C GLY A 258 -12.52 -18.03 24.93
N GLY A 259 -13.43 -17.18 24.46
CA GLY A 259 -13.26 -15.74 24.52
C GLY A 259 -14.53 -15.01 24.08
N ILE A 260 -14.51 -13.68 24.16
CA ILE A 260 -15.57 -12.83 23.59
C ILE A 260 -15.19 -12.42 22.17
N CYS A 261 -16.01 -11.60 21.51
CA CYS A 261 -15.86 -11.24 20.10
C CYS A 261 -14.45 -10.76 19.70
N VAL A 262 -13.76 -9.97 20.54
CA VAL A 262 -12.39 -9.52 20.26
C VAL A 262 -11.37 -10.65 20.20
N ASP A 263 -11.51 -11.66 21.07
CA ASP A 263 -10.57 -12.78 21.11
C ASP A 263 -10.82 -13.73 19.94
N GLN A 264 -12.09 -13.92 19.57
CA GLN A 264 -12.49 -14.70 18.39
C GLN A 264 -11.96 -14.05 17.09
N ALA A 265 -12.14 -12.73 16.95
CA ALA A 265 -11.65 -11.96 15.81
C ALA A 265 -10.12 -11.96 15.72
N TYR A 266 -9.44 -11.70 16.84
CA TYR A 266 -7.97 -11.74 16.93
C TYR A 266 -7.43 -13.14 16.57
N PHE A 267 -8.00 -14.19 17.16
CA PHE A 267 -7.61 -15.57 16.88
C PHE A 267 -7.78 -15.89 15.39
N ALA A 268 -8.93 -15.59 14.80
CA ALA A 268 -9.21 -15.88 13.40
C ALA A 268 -8.26 -15.11 12.46
N ALA A 269 -8.09 -13.80 12.68
CA ALA A 269 -7.20 -12.97 11.87
C ALA A 269 -5.74 -13.47 11.96
N MET A 270 -5.17 -13.56 13.15
CA MET A 270 -3.75 -13.89 13.29
C MET A 270 -3.42 -15.32 12.85
N THR A 271 -4.31 -16.29 13.12
CA THR A 271 -4.12 -17.65 12.62
C THR A 271 -4.25 -17.72 11.10
N GLY A 272 -5.03 -16.82 10.49
CA GLY A 272 -5.14 -16.69 9.03
C GLY A 272 -3.82 -16.23 8.41
N LYS A 273 -3.22 -15.19 8.99
CA LYS A 273 -1.89 -14.69 8.60
C LYS A 273 -0.83 -15.78 8.69
N ALA A 274 -0.82 -16.56 9.78
CA ALA A 274 0.10 -17.69 9.95
C ALA A 274 -0.04 -18.77 8.86
N LYS A 275 -1.21 -18.86 8.22
CA LYS A 275 -1.55 -19.75 7.11
C LYS A 275 -1.47 -19.09 5.72
N GLY A 276 -0.95 -17.86 5.63
CA GLY A 276 -0.74 -17.14 4.37
C GLY A 276 -2.00 -16.48 3.81
N LEU A 277 -3.06 -16.34 4.61
CA LEU A 277 -4.26 -15.61 4.22
C LEU A 277 -4.15 -14.15 4.65
N PRO A 278 -4.34 -13.18 3.73
CA PRO A 278 -4.60 -11.79 4.11
C PRO A 278 -5.83 -11.72 5.01
N THR A 279 -5.72 -11.07 6.15
CA THR A 279 -6.85 -10.91 7.10
C THR A 279 -6.93 -9.51 7.66
N LEU A 280 -8.15 -9.07 7.95
CA LEU A 280 -8.48 -7.82 8.61
C LEU A 280 -9.11 -8.11 9.96
N TYR A 281 -8.71 -7.34 10.97
CA TYR A 281 -9.43 -7.26 12.24
C TYR A 281 -10.32 -6.04 12.21
N PHE A 282 -11.60 -6.21 12.53
CA PHE A 282 -12.56 -5.12 12.62
C PHE A 282 -13.03 -4.95 14.06
N SER A 283 -13.26 -3.69 14.45
CA SER A 283 -14.04 -3.36 15.64
C SER A 283 -15.06 -2.27 15.36
N GLY A 284 -16.23 -2.35 15.99
CA GLY A 284 -17.34 -1.43 15.79
C GLY A 284 -18.10 -1.21 17.09
N GLN A 285 -18.94 -0.18 17.10
CA GLN A 285 -19.94 0.07 18.13
C GLN A 285 -21.31 0.06 17.47
N GLY A 286 -22.29 -0.56 18.11
CA GLY A 286 -23.69 -0.56 17.68
C GLY A 286 -24.62 -0.51 18.89
N ASP A 287 -25.90 -0.75 18.65
CA ASP A 287 -26.96 -0.50 19.63
C ASP A 287 -26.81 -1.34 20.92
N ASP A 288 -26.23 -2.55 20.81
CA ASP A 288 -25.98 -3.46 21.93
C ASP A 288 -24.55 -3.35 22.52
N GLY A 289 -23.76 -2.36 22.06
CA GLY A 289 -22.39 -2.12 22.49
C GLY A 289 -21.33 -2.50 21.46
N GLY A 290 -20.09 -2.68 21.94
CA GLY A 290 -18.92 -2.93 21.11
C GLY A 290 -18.86 -4.35 20.56
N HIS A 291 -18.51 -4.49 19.29
CA HIS A 291 -18.32 -5.78 18.63
C HIS A 291 -17.00 -5.82 17.85
N ALA A 292 -16.47 -7.02 17.68
CA ALA A 292 -15.31 -7.27 16.84
C ALA A 292 -15.53 -8.52 15.99
N TRP A 293 -15.08 -8.44 14.75
CA TRP A 293 -15.17 -9.51 13.78
C TRP A 293 -13.91 -9.48 12.91
N PHE A 294 -13.82 -10.38 11.95
CA PHE A 294 -12.67 -10.39 11.05
C PHE A 294 -13.12 -10.48 9.60
N GLY A 295 -12.22 -10.09 8.71
CA GLY A 295 -12.34 -10.38 7.29
C GLY A 295 -11.13 -11.15 6.80
N PHE A 296 -11.29 -11.87 5.70
CA PHE A 296 -10.17 -12.55 5.05
C PHE A 296 -10.33 -12.55 3.54
N MET A 297 -9.20 -12.70 2.85
CA MET A 297 -9.18 -12.85 1.41
C MET A 297 -9.32 -14.33 1.05
N ASP A 298 -10.49 -14.73 0.55
CA ASP A 298 -10.73 -16.11 0.13
C ASP A 298 -10.10 -16.42 -1.25
N SER A 299 -9.72 -15.39 -1.99
CA SER A 299 -9.02 -15.47 -3.26
C SER A 299 -8.39 -14.14 -3.67
N PRO A 300 -7.30 -14.16 -4.47
CA PRO A 300 -6.63 -12.96 -4.96
C PRO A 300 -7.63 -11.89 -5.40
N GLY A 301 -7.75 -10.81 -4.64
CA GLY A 301 -8.69 -9.73 -4.90
C GLY A 301 -10.16 -10.01 -4.54
N HIS A 302 -10.48 -10.93 -3.65
CA HIS A 302 -11.84 -11.14 -3.16
C HIS A 302 -11.84 -11.23 -1.63
N TRP A 303 -12.41 -10.22 -1.00
CA TRP A 303 -12.52 -10.09 0.45
C TRP A 303 -13.90 -10.52 0.93
N ASP A 304 -13.94 -11.40 1.93
CA ASP A 304 -15.09 -11.59 2.80
C ASP A 304 -14.84 -10.79 4.08
N THR A 305 -15.56 -9.67 4.27
CA THR A 305 -15.33 -8.71 5.36
C THR A 305 -16.28 -8.85 6.54
N ASP A 306 -17.23 -9.79 6.49
CA ASP A 306 -18.34 -9.88 7.43
C ASP A 306 -18.31 -11.17 8.27
N CYS A 307 -17.16 -11.84 8.34
CA CYS A 307 -17.03 -13.09 9.07
C CYS A 307 -17.16 -12.89 10.59
N GLY A 308 -18.31 -13.28 11.13
CA GLY A 308 -18.65 -13.07 12.54
C GLY A 308 -19.31 -11.71 12.82
N ARG A 309 -19.70 -10.96 11.77
CA ARG A 309 -20.55 -9.77 11.89
C ARG A 309 -22.00 -10.22 12.02
N TYR A 310 -22.66 -9.90 13.13
CA TYR A 310 -24.06 -10.27 13.33
C TYR A 310 -24.98 -9.37 12.49
N GLU A 311 -25.67 -9.96 11.50
CA GLU A 311 -26.58 -9.26 10.58
C GLU A 311 -27.70 -8.49 11.31
N SER A 312 -28.13 -8.98 12.48
CA SER A 312 -29.22 -8.40 13.28
C SER A 312 -28.89 -7.07 13.94
N GLN A 313 -27.62 -6.65 13.96
CA GLN A 313 -27.16 -5.50 14.75
C GLN A 313 -26.87 -4.26 13.92
N ASN A 314 -27.13 -4.32 12.60
CA ASN A 314 -27.14 -3.16 11.70
C ASN A 314 -25.92 -2.24 11.83
N TYR A 315 -24.75 -2.81 12.19
CA TYR A 315 -23.51 -2.05 12.37
C TYR A 315 -23.23 -1.29 11.07
N PRO A 316 -23.24 0.05 11.05
CA PRO A 316 -23.02 0.76 9.80
C PRO A 316 -21.54 0.70 9.37
N VAL A 317 -20.61 0.60 10.33
CA VAL A 317 -19.16 0.78 10.14
C VAL A 317 -18.35 -0.26 10.93
N GLY A 318 -17.33 -0.84 10.30
CA GLY A 318 -16.25 -1.56 10.96
C GLY A 318 -14.94 -0.80 10.85
N ASN A 319 -14.32 -0.48 11.98
CA ASN A 319 -13.00 0.15 11.99
C ASN A 319 -11.93 -0.94 11.81
N ALA A 320 -11.21 -0.87 10.70
CA ALA A 320 -9.96 -1.59 10.48
C ALA A 320 -8.80 -0.60 10.40
N VAL A 321 -7.57 -1.11 10.49
CA VAL A 321 -6.35 -0.32 10.42
C VAL A 321 -5.55 -0.74 9.19
N ASP A 322 -5.03 0.23 8.43
CA ASP A 322 -4.10 -0.02 7.34
C ASP A 322 -2.74 -0.40 7.94
N PRO A 323 -2.22 -1.61 7.71
CA PRO A 323 -1.01 -2.05 8.37
C PRO A 323 0.27 -1.37 7.87
N GLN A 324 0.22 -0.74 6.71
CA GLN A 324 1.36 0.01 6.18
C GLN A 324 1.58 1.30 6.96
N ILE A 325 0.49 2.00 7.33
CA ILE A 325 0.57 3.35 7.95
C ILE A 325 0.00 3.40 9.38
N TRP A 326 -0.57 2.30 9.85
CA TRP A 326 -1.24 2.15 11.14
C TRP A 326 -2.35 3.18 11.44
N LYS A 327 -2.99 3.69 10.39
CA LYS A 327 -4.15 4.60 10.47
C LYS A 327 -5.45 3.85 10.18
N PRO A 328 -6.60 4.32 10.69
CA PRO A 328 -7.89 3.75 10.33
C PRO A 328 -8.11 3.74 8.81
N ILE A 329 -8.69 2.66 8.29
CA ILE A 329 -9.12 2.54 6.89
C ILE A 329 -10.52 3.17 6.78
N SER A 330 -10.73 4.06 5.80
CA SER A 330 -12.07 4.62 5.56
C SER A 330 -13.01 3.60 4.90
N ASP A 331 -14.33 3.82 5.00
CA ASP A 331 -15.33 2.97 4.31
C ASP A 331 -15.12 2.93 2.79
N THR A 332 -14.69 4.06 2.21
CA THR A 332 -14.35 4.13 0.79
C THR A 332 -13.11 3.29 0.47
N GLU A 333 -12.07 3.38 1.29
CA GLU A 333 -10.86 2.57 1.11
C GLU A 333 -11.17 1.08 1.24
N LEU A 334 -11.98 0.67 2.23
CA LEU A 334 -12.46 -0.72 2.36
C LEU A 334 -13.26 -1.16 1.14
N THR A 335 -14.13 -0.29 0.60
CA THR A 335 -14.91 -0.58 -0.61
C THR A 335 -13.99 -0.76 -1.83
N PHE A 336 -12.95 0.05 -1.97
CA PHE A 336 -11.99 -0.07 -3.06
C PHE A 336 -11.12 -1.32 -2.93
N LEU A 337 -10.69 -1.64 -1.70
CA LEU A 337 -9.99 -2.86 -1.36
C LEU A 337 -10.83 -4.10 -1.71
N ALA A 338 -12.12 -4.13 -1.35
CA ALA A 338 -13.03 -5.23 -1.64
C ALA A 338 -13.30 -5.40 -3.15
N LYS A 339 -13.27 -4.31 -3.93
CA LYS A 339 -13.44 -4.34 -5.39
C LYS A 339 -12.15 -4.68 -6.16
N SER A 340 -11.01 -4.76 -5.48
CA SER A 340 -9.72 -5.18 -6.04
C SER A 340 -9.30 -4.47 -7.31
N ARG A 341 -9.63 -3.18 -7.37
CA ARG A 341 -9.43 -2.34 -8.56
C ARG A 341 -7.96 -2.16 -8.90
N GLU A 342 -7.09 -2.25 -7.89
CA GLU A 342 -5.64 -2.11 -8.02
C GLU A 342 -5.02 -3.16 -8.95
N ARG A 343 -5.69 -4.29 -9.15
CA ARG A 343 -5.27 -5.35 -10.07
C ARG A 343 -5.56 -5.04 -11.55
N SER A 344 -6.39 -4.04 -11.84
CA SER A 344 -6.79 -3.73 -13.22
C SER A 344 -5.73 -2.92 -13.98
N ALA A 345 -5.57 -3.20 -15.27
CA ALA A 345 -4.69 -2.42 -16.15
C ALA A 345 -5.09 -0.94 -16.18
N SER A 346 -6.39 -0.65 -16.14
CA SER A 346 -6.93 0.72 -16.05
C SER A 346 -6.44 1.46 -14.81
N PHE A 347 -6.40 0.79 -13.66
CA PHE A 347 -5.88 1.38 -12.42
C PHE A 347 -4.38 1.67 -12.53
N GLN A 348 -3.61 0.72 -13.06
CA GLN A 348 -2.17 0.89 -13.26
C GLN A 348 -1.87 2.06 -14.22
N GLN A 349 -2.65 2.19 -15.30
CA GLN A 349 -2.56 3.31 -16.23
C GLN A 349 -2.90 4.65 -15.56
N ALA A 350 -4.01 4.72 -14.84
CA ALA A 350 -4.42 5.93 -14.13
C ALA A 350 -3.38 6.37 -13.10
N LYS A 351 -2.79 5.40 -12.40
CA LYS A 351 -1.69 5.63 -11.48
C LYS A 351 -0.45 6.16 -12.18
N LEU A 352 0.00 5.54 -13.27
CA LEU A 352 1.15 6.03 -14.03
C LEU A 352 0.96 7.49 -14.48
N CYS A 353 -0.20 7.81 -15.07
CA CYS A 353 -0.52 9.18 -15.48
C CYS A 353 -0.48 10.16 -14.29
N THR A 354 -0.96 9.74 -13.12
CA THR A 354 -0.96 10.54 -11.89
C THR A 354 0.45 10.74 -11.33
N ASP A 355 1.27 9.68 -11.29
CA ASP A 355 2.67 9.74 -10.83
C ASP A 355 3.52 10.66 -11.74
N LEU A 356 3.33 10.55 -13.06
CA LEU A 356 3.95 11.45 -14.05
C LEU A 356 3.53 12.91 -13.81
N SER A 357 2.23 13.15 -13.60
CA SER A 357 1.64 14.48 -13.34
C SER A 357 2.21 15.13 -12.08
N ARG A 358 2.54 14.33 -11.07
CA ARG A 358 3.15 14.85 -9.83
C ARG A 358 4.56 15.38 -10.07
N THR A 359 5.24 14.91 -11.12
CA THR A 359 6.70 15.03 -11.28
C THR A 359 7.13 15.57 -12.65
N VAL A 360 7.34 14.71 -13.64
CA VAL A 360 7.98 15.04 -14.92
C VAL A 360 7.10 15.89 -15.82
N VAL A 361 5.79 15.64 -15.87
CA VAL A 361 4.83 16.40 -16.71
C VAL A 361 4.01 17.42 -15.90
N ARG A 362 4.54 17.86 -14.74
CA ARG A 362 3.85 18.72 -13.79
C ARG A 362 3.24 19.99 -14.39
N GLU A 363 3.93 20.63 -15.33
CA GLU A 363 3.41 21.84 -16.01
C GLU A 363 2.12 21.54 -16.80
N ASP A 364 2.07 20.37 -17.44
CA ASP A 364 0.97 19.87 -18.26
C ASP A 364 0.09 18.84 -17.50
N ALA A 365 0.15 18.84 -16.16
CA ALA A 365 -0.51 17.83 -15.32
C ALA A 365 -2.01 17.69 -15.59
N HIS A 366 -2.71 18.79 -15.87
CA HIS A 366 -4.15 18.79 -16.16
C HIS A 366 -4.53 17.77 -17.25
N ARG A 367 -3.80 17.72 -18.38
CA ARG A 367 -4.05 16.81 -19.49
C ARG A 367 -3.89 15.34 -19.10
N TRP A 368 -2.91 15.04 -18.26
CA TRP A 368 -2.60 13.69 -17.80
C TRP A 368 -3.55 13.21 -16.70
N LEU A 369 -3.94 14.11 -15.80
CA LEU A 369 -4.93 13.84 -14.75
C LEU A 369 -6.33 13.63 -15.35
N ASP A 370 -6.73 14.45 -16.32
CA ASP A 370 -8.00 14.26 -17.02
C ASP A 370 -8.03 12.91 -17.76
N ALA A 371 -6.91 12.49 -18.36
CA ALA A 371 -6.79 11.16 -18.94
C ALA A 371 -6.89 10.04 -17.89
N ALA A 372 -6.22 10.18 -16.74
CA ALA A 372 -6.32 9.23 -15.63
C ALA A 372 -7.77 9.07 -15.15
N LEU A 373 -8.49 10.19 -14.98
CA LEU A 373 -9.90 10.21 -14.56
C LEU A 373 -10.87 9.79 -15.66
N ALA A 374 -10.50 9.87 -16.94
CA ALA A 374 -11.29 9.28 -18.02
C ALA A 374 -11.20 7.74 -18.00
N ILE A 375 -10.02 7.20 -17.67
CA ILE A 375 -9.76 5.75 -17.60
C ILE A 375 -10.34 5.15 -16.33
N GLN A 376 -10.06 5.77 -15.18
CA GLN A 376 -10.50 5.32 -13.87
C GLN A 376 -11.12 6.50 -13.10
N PRO A 377 -12.43 6.74 -13.30
CA PRO A 377 -13.06 7.97 -12.81
C PRO A 377 -13.15 8.14 -11.29
N GLU A 378 -13.02 7.05 -10.54
CA GLU A 378 -12.99 7.02 -9.08
C GLU A 378 -11.54 6.89 -8.54
N PHE A 379 -10.51 7.13 -9.37
CA PHE A 379 -9.11 7.12 -8.95
C PHE A 379 -8.81 8.34 -8.07
N LEU A 380 -9.02 8.18 -6.78
CA LEU A 380 -8.93 9.24 -5.77
C LEU A 380 -7.57 10.00 -5.77
N PRO A 381 -6.41 9.35 -5.97
CA PRO A 381 -5.14 10.08 -6.01
C PRO A 381 -5.05 11.13 -7.13
N ALA A 382 -5.69 10.92 -8.27
CA ALA A 382 -5.73 11.92 -9.35
C ALA A 382 -6.61 13.11 -8.98
N TRP A 383 -7.75 12.88 -8.32
CA TRP A 383 -8.61 13.95 -7.81
C TRP A 383 -7.86 14.81 -6.79
N TYR A 384 -7.22 14.20 -5.79
CA TYR A 384 -6.46 14.95 -4.79
C TYR A 384 -5.29 15.73 -5.41
N LEU A 385 -4.52 15.13 -6.33
CA LEU A 385 -3.46 15.86 -7.01
C LEU A 385 -4.00 17.02 -7.86
N GLN A 386 -5.15 16.87 -8.51
CA GLN A 386 -5.78 17.97 -9.25
C GLN A 386 -6.19 19.11 -8.30
N GLY A 387 -6.75 18.79 -7.14
CA GLY A 387 -7.07 19.78 -6.09
C GLY A 387 -5.82 20.50 -5.55
N GLU A 388 -4.79 19.74 -5.17
CA GLU A 388 -3.49 20.27 -4.71
C GLU A 388 -2.89 21.28 -5.72
N LEU A 389 -2.88 20.92 -7.01
CA LEU A 389 -2.33 21.78 -8.07
C LEU A 389 -3.17 23.04 -8.30
N LEU A 390 -4.49 22.97 -8.15
CA LEU A 390 -5.35 24.16 -8.25
C LEU A 390 -5.09 25.12 -7.09
N GLU A 391 -4.93 24.61 -5.87
CA GLU A 391 -4.59 25.41 -4.68
C GLU A 391 -3.20 26.06 -4.82
N GLU A 392 -2.18 25.28 -5.19
CA GLU A 392 -0.81 25.76 -5.41
C GLU A 392 -0.72 26.86 -6.47
N ARG A 393 -1.49 26.70 -7.56
CA ARG A 393 -1.56 27.68 -8.66
C ARG A 393 -2.49 28.86 -8.36
N LYS A 394 -3.10 28.91 -7.16
CA LYS A 394 -4.04 29.95 -6.74
C LYS A 394 -5.17 30.13 -7.76
N ALA A 395 -5.77 29.02 -8.18
CA ALA A 395 -6.90 29.02 -9.10
C ALA A 395 -8.04 29.91 -8.58
N SER A 396 -8.84 30.46 -9.50
CA SER A 396 -9.94 31.35 -9.11
C SER A 396 -10.99 30.60 -8.26
N PRO A 397 -11.73 31.30 -7.39
CA PRO A 397 -12.79 30.69 -6.59
C PRO A 397 -13.84 29.93 -7.42
N GLU A 398 -14.10 30.37 -8.66
CA GLU A 398 -15.03 29.71 -9.59
C GLU A 398 -14.48 28.36 -10.08
N VAL A 399 -13.19 28.30 -10.41
CA VAL A 399 -12.52 27.06 -10.83
C VAL A 399 -12.48 26.06 -9.67
N MET A 400 -12.14 26.53 -8.46
CA MET A 400 -12.15 25.69 -7.26
C MET A 400 -13.55 25.15 -6.96
N ARG A 401 -14.59 25.99 -7.12
CA ARG A 401 -15.98 25.57 -6.93
C ARG A 401 -16.41 24.53 -7.96
N ASP A 402 -16.07 24.72 -9.24
CA ASP A 402 -16.38 23.72 -10.29
C ASP A 402 -15.72 22.37 -9.98
N PHE A 403 -14.43 22.40 -9.62
CA PHE A 403 -13.69 21.20 -9.24
C PHE A 403 -14.37 20.44 -8.09
N TRP A 404 -14.63 21.11 -6.96
CA TRP A 404 -15.26 20.45 -5.81
C TRP A 404 -16.72 20.04 -6.08
N SER A 405 -17.45 20.74 -6.95
CA SER A 405 -18.77 20.31 -7.40
C SER A 405 -18.71 19.00 -8.20
N ARG A 406 -17.75 18.89 -9.14
CA ARG A 406 -17.50 17.66 -9.89
C ARG A 406 -17.06 16.52 -8.98
N PHE A 407 -16.20 16.79 -8.00
CA PHE A 407 -15.76 15.83 -6.99
C PHE A 407 -16.94 15.30 -6.15
N THR A 408 -17.73 16.19 -5.55
CA THR A 408 -18.91 15.81 -4.75
C THR A 408 -19.92 15.00 -5.56
N LYS A 409 -20.16 15.38 -6.82
CA LYS A 409 -21.02 14.63 -7.73
C LYS A 409 -20.47 13.25 -8.05
N ARG A 410 -19.15 13.14 -8.28
CA ARG A 410 -18.48 11.86 -8.54
C ARG A 410 -18.64 10.90 -7.37
N PHE A 411 -18.42 11.38 -6.16
CA PHE A 411 -18.37 10.56 -4.95
C PHE A 411 -19.67 10.60 -4.15
N THR A 412 -20.81 10.88 -4.79
CA THR A 412 -22.12 11.00 -4.10
C THR A 412 -22.52 9.73 -3.32
N THR A 413 -22.07 8.54 -3.76
CA THR A 413 -22.33 7.26 -3.09
C THR A 413 -21.35 6.94 -1.95
N PHE A 414 -20.31 7.74 -1.76
CA PHE A 414 -19.28 7.58 -0.74
C PHE A 414 -19.42 8.70 0.27
N ALA A 415 -20.11 8.44 1.38
CA ALA A 415 -20.54 9.47 2.32
C ALA A 415 -19.37 10.30 2.88
N ASP A 416 -18.27 9.64 3.24
CA ASP A 416 -17.02 10.26 3.72
C ASP A 416 -16.43 11.23 2.68
N LEU A 417 -16.27 10.79 1.43
CA LEU A 417 -15.74 11.65 0.36
C LEU A 417 -16.71 12.77 -0.03
N ARG A 418 -18.01 12.50 -0.03
CA ARG A 418 -19.03 13.52 -0.30
C ARG A 418 -18.95 14.66 0.71
N VAL A 419 -18.79 14.34 1.99
CA VAL A 419 -18.63 15.33 3.06
C VAL A 419 -17.40 16.19 2.83
N VAL A 420 -16.25 15.60 2.48
CA VAL A 420 -15.03 16.38 2.14
C VAL A 420 -15.31 17.40 1.04
N GLY A 421 -15.98 16.99 -0.03
CA GLY A 421 -16.34 17.89 -1.12
C GLY A 421 -17.34 18.99 -0.71
N GLN A 422 -18.33 18.66 0.13
CA GLN A 422 -19.30 19.62 0.66
C GLN A 422 -18.65 20.65 1.59
N GLU A 423 -17.74 20.22 2.48
CA GLU A 423 -16.99 21.10 3.37
C GLU A 423 -16.16 22.11 2.56
N LYS A 424 -15.46 21.65 1.51
CA LYS A 424 -14.69 22.52 0.62
C LYS A 424 -15.56 23.52 -0.13
N LEU A 425 -16.75 23.12 -0.59
CA LEU A 425 -17.71 24.03 -1.21
C LEU A 425 -18.25 25.05 -0.19
N LEU A 426 -18.50 24.64 1.04
CA LEU A 426 -18.96 25.49 2.13
C LEU A 426 -17.92 26.55 2.51
N GLU A 427 -16.64 26.17 2.59
CA GLU A 427 -15.52 27.09 2.80
C GLU A 427 -15.49 28.18 1.72
N LEU A 428 -15.64 27.80 0.44
CA LEU A 428 -15.67 28.72 -0.69
C LEU A 428 -16.91 29.64 -0.66
N ALA A 429 -18.08 29.11 -0.32
CA ALA A 429 -19.32 29.88 -0.23
C ALA A 429 -19.24 30.94 0.88
N LYS A 430 -18.71 30.56 2.05
CA LYS A 430 -18.45 31.49 3.17
C LYS A 430 -17.48 32.59 2.78
N ALA A 431 -16.38 32.24 2.08
CA ALA A 431 -15.40 33.22 1.62
C ALA A 431 -15.97 34.24 0.61
N ARG A 432 -17.02 33.85 -0.15
CA ARG A 432 -17.74 34.74 -1.09
C ARG A 432 -18.90 35.51 -0.47
N GLY A 433 -19.34 35.15 0.75
CA GLY A 433 -20.55 35.71 1.36
C GLY A 433 -21.86 35.24 0.71
N ASP A 434 -21.88 34.04 0.11
CA ASP A 434 -23.10 33.48 -0.50
C ASP A 434 -23.94 32.72 0.54
N ASP A 435 -24.78 33.46 1.27
CA ASP A 435 -25.64 32.91 2.33
C ASP A 435 -26.65 31.87 1.84
N LEU A 436 -27.00 31.87 0.54
CA LEU A 436 -27.92 30.89 -0.04
C LEU A 436 -27.19 29.58 -0.32
N GLU A 437 -26.00 29.64 -0.90
CA GLU A 437 -25.16 28.45 -1.14
C GLU A 437 -24.74 27.81 0.18
N VAL A 438 -24.37 28.62 1.19
CA VAL A 438 -24.08 28.14 2.56
C VAL A 438 -25.25 27.32 3.12
N LYS A 439 -26.48 27.83 3.08
CA LYS A 439 -27.67 27.13 3.57
C LYS A 439 -28.00 25.85 2.81
N SER A 440 -27.59 25.76 1.54
CA SER A 440 -27.84 24.56 0.72
C SER A 440 -26.83 23.44 0.96
N LEU A 441 -25.65 23.77 1.47
CA LEU A 441 -24.52 22.85 1.70
C LEU A 441 -24.38 22.41 3.16
N SER A 442 -24.91 23.19 4.10
CA SER A 442 -25.10 22.84 5.52
C SER A 442 -26.31 21.96 5.72
#